data_AF-A0A9D8DC19-F1
#
_entry.id   AF-A0A9D8DC19-F1
#
_cell.length_a   1.000
_cell.length_b   1.000
_cell.length_c   1.000
_cell.angle_alpha   90.00
_cell.angle_beta   90.00
_cell.angle_gamma   90.00
#
_symmetry.space_group_name_H-M   'P 1'
#
loop_
_entity.id
_entity.type
_entity.pdbx_description
1 polymer ?
#
loop_
_entity_poly.entity_id
_entity_poly.type
_entity_poly.pdbx_seq_one_letter_code
_entity_poly.pdbx_strand_id
1 'polypeptide(L)'
;MALEQRRVRTLAAIATAFAAPACALAIAPAAAGAKTVWLCQPGQAPNPCSESLRTTYTTSDGVTKDLEVPLARRPRIDCFYVYPTVSDQPTINADLTVDPEQSAIARYQASRFSQRCRVFAPMYRQLTLAGIGGASIPEQAVQLAYGDVRRAWREYWRKHNQGRGVVLIGHSQGTGMLTQLIREKVDRFPKVRRQLVSALLLGGNVTVEKGSDVGGAFRSVPACRRADETACVVAYSTFNQTPPPDAVFGRVSGVLVDLAGRDPAELEVLCTNPPRCVAARRRCRR
;
A
#
# COMPACT_ATOMS: atom_id res chain seq x y z
N MET A 1 90.48 10.76 -32.93
CA MET A 1 90.41 10.02 -34.20
C MET A 1 89.05 9.35 -34.25
N ALA A 2 88.15 9.48 -35.22
CA ALA A 2 87.98 10.33 -36.39
C ALA A 2 86.58 9.95 -36.92
N LEU A 3 85.75 10.94 -37.28
CA LEU A 3 84.53 10.84 -38.10
C LEU A 3 83.36 9.99 -37.50
N GLU A 4 82.08 10.27 -37.74
CA GLU A 4 81.46 10.67 -39.00
C GLU A 4 80.05 11.24 -38.74
N GLN A 5 79.73 12.39 -39.35
CA GLN A 5 78.37 12.92 -39.46
C GLN A 5 77.66 12.24 -40.64
N ARG A 6 76.44 11.71 -40.44
CA ARG A 6 75.50 11.48 -41.54
C ARG A 6 74.07 11.91 -41.18
N ARG A 7 73.46 12.53 -42.18
CA ARG A 7 72.28 13.38 -42.19
C ARG A 7 70.96 12.59 -42.33
N VAL A 8 69.92 13.15 -41.70
CA VAL A 8 68.54 13.35 -42.20
C VAL A 8 67.62 12.12 -42.28
N ARG A 9 66.50 12.20 -41.54
CA ARG A 9 65.13 12.20 -42.10
C ARG A 9 64.09 12.55 -41.02
N THR A 10 63.46 13.70 -41.24
CA THR A 10 62.32 14.23 -40.49
C THR A 10 61.13 13.27 -40.61
N LEU A 11 60.66 12.72 -39.49
CA LEU A 11 59.39 11.99 -39.41
C LEU A 11 58.35 12.93 -38.79
N ALA A 12 57.43 13.41 -39.62
CA ALA A 12 56.23 14.11 -39.18
C ALA A 12 55.28 13.07 -38.54
N ALA A 13 55.12 13.12 -37.23
CA ALA A 13 54.12 12.33 -36.51
C ALA A 13 52.79 13.08 -36.53
N ILE A 14 51.84 12.57 -37.32
CA ILE A 14 50.43 12.98 -37.30
C ILE A 14 49.83 12.38 -36.01
N ALA A 15 49.60 13.22 -35.00
CA ALA A 15 48.87 12.84 -33.80
C ALA A 15 47.36 12.91 -34.08
N THR A 16 46.76 11.76 -34.39
CA THR A 16 45.30 11.59 -34.42
C THR A 16 44.76 11.61 -32.98
N ALA A 17 44.09 12.69 -32.60
CA ALA A 17 43.38 12.80 -31.33
C ALA A 17 42.15 11.87 -31.35
N PHE A 18 42.21 10.77 -30.58
CA PHE A 18 41.02 9.99 -30.25
C PHE A 18 40.15 10.80 -29.27
N ALA A 19 39.12 11.45 -29.78
CA ALA A 19 38.03 11.97 -28.94
C ALA A 19 37.14 10.79 -28.51
N ALA A 20 37.31 10.33 -27.27
CA ALA A 20 36.36 9.41 -26.66
C ALA A 20 35.03 10.16 -26.41
N PRO A 21 33.86 9.61 -26.79
CA PRO A 21 32.60 10.23 -26.45
C PRO A 21 32.36 10.05 -24.94
N ALA A 22 32.45 11.14 -24.18
CA ALA A 22 31.98 11.18 -22.82
C ALA A 22 30.46 10.97 -22.82
N CYS A 23 30.04 9.71 -22.64
CA CYS A 23 28.65 9.36 -22.43
C CYS A 23 28.25 9.90 -21.05
N ALA A 24 27.79 11.15 -21.02
CA ALA A 24 27.20 11.75 -19.83
C ALA A 24 25.92 10.96 -19.53
N LEU A 25 26.00 10.03 -18.58
CA LEU A 25 24.84 9.47 -17.92
C LEU A 25 24.07 10.63 -17.32
N ALA A 26 22.98 11.04 -17.98
CA ALA A 26 22.00 11.95 -17.41
C ALA A 26 21.36 11.25 -16.20
N ILE A 27 21.95 11.45 -15.03
CA ILE A 27 21.28 11.16 -13.77
C ILE A 27 20.15 12.17 -13.70
N ALA A 28 18.94 11.74 -14.07
CA ALA A 28 17.75 12.56 -13.86
C ALA A 28 17.73 12.98 -12.38
N PRO A 29 17.60 14.28 -12.07
CA PRO A 29 17.53 14.72 -10.69
C PRO A 29 16.34 14.01 -10.05
N ALA A 30 16.57 13.31 -8.94
CA ALA A 30 15.49 12.82 -8.10
C ALA A 30 14.57 14.00 -7.83
N ALA A 31 13.32 13.93 -8.29
CA ALA A 31 12.36 15.01 -8.17
C ALA A 31 12.44 15.63 -6.77
N ALA A 32 12.83 16.89 -6.70
CA ALA A 32 12.85 17.68 -5.48
C ALA A 32 11.50 17.51 -4.77
N GLY A 33 11.56 17.19 -3.48
CA GLY A 33 10.52 16.44 -2.77
C GLY A 33 9.16 17.10 -2.72
N ALA A 34 8.20 16.57 -3.49
CA ALA A 34 6.79 16.82 -3.23
C ALA A 34 6.46 16.41 -1.78
N LYS A 35 5.95 17.35 -0.98
CA LYS A 35 5.56 17.12 0.42
C LYS A 35 4.40 16.11 0.47
N THR A 36 4.39 15.24 1.48
CA THR A 36 3.20 14.41 1.77
C THR A 36 2.07 15.32 2.24
N VAL A 37 0.92 15.23 1.60
CA VAL A 37 -0.34 15.81 2.10
C VAL A 37 -1.02 14.74 2.94
N TRP A 38 -1.43 15.08 4.16
CA TRP A 38 -2.03 14.13 5.10
C TRP A 38 -3.53 14.36 5.22
N LEU A 39 -4.30 13.32 4.89
CA LEU A 39 -5.73 13.26 5.19
C LEU A 39 -5.94 13.15 6.70
N CYS A 40 -5.17 12.28 7.36
CA CYS A 40 -5.15 12.13 8.81
C CYS A 40 -3.71 12.17 9.32
N GLN A 41 -3.46 13.02 10.31
CA GLN A 41 -2.20 13.06 11.05
C GLN A 41 -2.47 13.51 12.50
N PRO A 42 -1.95 12.81 13.51
CA PRO A 42 -2.09 13.24 14.90
C PRO A 42 -1.58 14.68 15.09
N GLY A 43 -2.41 15.52 15.72
CA GLY A 43 -2.12 16.93 15.98
C GLY A 43 -2.47 17.89 14.85
N GLN A 44 -2.92 17.42 13.67
CA GLN A 44 -3.42 18.30 12.62
C GLN A 44 -4.90 18.63 12.80
N ALA A 45 -5.34 19.76 12.25
CA ALA A 45 -6.75 20.14 12.11
C ALA A 45 -6.98 20.74 10.71
N PRO A 46 -8.04 20.33 9.97
CA PRO A 46 -9.00 19.27 10.32
C PRO A 46 -8.37 17.86 10.28
N ASN A 47 -8.94 16.92 11.03
CA ASN A 47 -8.51 15.51 11.01
C ASN A 47 -9.72 14.56 11.11
N PRO A 48 -10.22 14.03 9.98
CA PRO A 48 -11.41 13.18 9.93
C PRO A 48 -11.25 11.85 10.71
N CYS A 49 -10.02 11.42 11.00
CA CYS A 49 -9.78 10.22 11.79
C CYS A 49 -9.88 10.45 13.30
N SER A 50 -9.91 11.70 13.79
CA SER A 50 -9.99 12.02 15.22
C SER A 50 -11.20 12.88 15.58
N GLU A 51 -12.25 12.83 14.77
CA GLU A 51 -13.54 13.45 15.09
C GLU A 51 -14.35 12.61 16.09
N SER A 52 -15.53 13.11 16.47
CA SER A 52 -16.42 12.40 17.40
C SER A 52 -16.75 10.99 16.89
N LEU A 53 -16.58 10.02 17.77
CA LEU A 53 -16.95 8.64 17.54
C LEU A 53 -18.34 8.32 18.12
N ARG A 54 -19.21 9.32 18.29
CA ARG A 54 -20.61 9.07 18.63
C ARG A 54 -21.28 8.30 17.48
N THR A 55 -21.98 7.23 17.84
CA THR A 55 -22.77 6.41 16.93
C THR A 55 -23.91 5.80 17.71
N THR A 56 -24.74 5.02 17.04
CA THR A 56 -25.65 4.08 17.68
C THR A 56 -25.19 2.65 17.45
N TYR A 57 -25.68 1.72 18.28
CA TYR A 57 -25.62 0.29 18.02
C TYR A 57 -27.00 -0.32 18.24
N THR A 58 -27.32 -1.37 17.48
CA THR A 58 -28.58 -2.10 17.60
C THR A 58 -28.31 -3.46 18.24
N THR A 59 -29.01 -3.76 19.32
CA THR A 59 -28.95 -5.06 20.01
C THR A 59 -29.74 -6.13 19.26
N SER A 60 -29.55 -7.40 19.61
CA SER A 60 -30.20 -8.54 18.93
C SER A 60 -31.73 -8.54 19.04
N ASP A 61 -32.28 -7.86 20.04
CA ASP A 61 -33.71 -7.61 20.26
C ASP A 61 -34.22 -6.33 19.54
N GLY A 62 -33.39 -5.70 18.71
CA GLY A 62 -33.78 -4.57 17.86
C GLY A 62 -33.73 -3.19 18.53
N VAL A 63 -33.25 -3.10 19.77
CA VAL A 63 -33.14 -1.82 20.48
C VAL A 63 -31.91 -1.05 20.01
N THR A 64 -32.11 0.18 19.55
CA THR A 64 -31.02 1.09 19.17
C THR A 64 -30.61 1.93 20.39
N LYS A 65 -29.31 1.94 20.68
CA LYS A 65 -28.71 2.67 21.81
C LYS A 65 -27.59 3.57 21.33
N ASP A 66 -27.50 4.75 21.92
CA ASP A 66 -26.35 5.64 21.72
C ASP A 66 -25.07 5.02 22.27
N LEU A 67 -23.98 5.21 21.55
CA LEU A 67 -22.65 4.79 21.90
C LEU A 67 -21.67 5.93 21.62
N GLU A 68 -21.07 6.44 22.69
CA GLU A 68 -19.93 7.34 22.60
C GLU A 68 -18.69 6.60 23.07
N VAL A 69 -17.66 6.56 22.21
CA VAL A 69 -16.39 5.91 22.56
C VAL A 69 -15.28 6.95 22.50
N PRO A 70 -14.54 7.17 23.61
CA PRO A 70 -13.49 8.17 23.62
C PRO A 70 -12.31 7.76 22.75
N LEU A 71 -11.62 8.75 22.20
CA LEU A 71 -10.32 8.56 21.53
C LEU A 71 -9.26 8.11 22.55
N ALA A 72 -8.28 7.33 22.12
CA ALA A 72 -7.17 6.97 22.98
C ALA A 72 -6.29 8.20 23.27
N ARG A 73 -6.13 8.52 24.56
CA ARG A 73 -5.26 9.62 25.02
C ARG A 73 -3.78 9.40 24.69
N ARG A 74 -3.32 8.16 24.84
CA ARG A 74 -1.92 7.74 24.58
C ARG A 74 -1.90 6.36 23.92
N PRO A 75 -2.24 6.26 22.63
CA PRO A 75 -2.17 5.00 21.91
C PRO A 75 -0.76 4.39 22.03
N ARG A 76 -0.60 3.07 22.03
CA ARG A 76 0.71 2.38 22.04
C ARG A 76 1.19 1.90 20.68
N ILE A 77 0.28 1.87 19.72
CA ILE A 77 0.52 1.51 18.32
C ILE A 77 0.06 2.65 17.40
N ASP A 78 0.43 2.55 16.13
CA ASP A 78 0.02 3.44 15.06
C ASP A 78 -0.82 2.68 14.04
N CYS A 79 -1.66 3.38 13.30
CA CYS A 79 -2.33 2.85 12.12
C CYS A 79 -1.90 3.65 10.90
N PHE A 80 -1.51 2.96 9.85
CA PHE A 80 -1.25 3.55 8.54
C PHE A 80 -2.37 3.12 7.59
N TYR A 81 -3.29 4.03 7.33
CA TYR A 81 -4.50 3.80 6.55
C TYR A 81 -4.34 4.31 5.11
N VAL A 82 -4.65 3.48 4.13
CA VAL A 82 -4.74 3.88 2.71
C VAL A 82 -6.18 3.65 2.26
N TYR A 83 -6.86 4.74 1.93
CA TYR A 83 -8.28 4.76 1.61
C TYR A 83 -8.57 4.14 0.22
N PRO A 84 -9.82 3.75 -0.08
CA PRO A 84 -10.22 3.19 -1.37
C PRO A 84 -10.44 4.28 -2.44
N THR A 85 -10.79 3.90 -3.66
CA THR A 85 -11.30 4.85 -4.65
C THR A 85 -12.59 5.51 -4.15
N VAL A 86 -12.58 6.84 -4.02
CA VAL A 86 -13.74 7.67 -3.63
C VAL A 86 -13.82 8.99 -4.40
N SER A 87 -12.79 9.34 -5.17
CA SER A 87 -12.76 10.61 -5.90
C SER A 87 -13.72 10.61 -7.10
N ASP A 88 -14.58 11.62 -7.15
CA ASP A 88 -15.47 11.93 -8.29
C ASP A 88 -14.81 12.84 -9.35
N GLN A 89 -13.57 13.26 -9.14
CA GLN A 89 -12.83 14.05 -10.13
C GLN A 89 -12.78 13.35 -11.50
N PRO A 90 -12.92 14.09 -12.63
CA PRO A 90 -13.09 13.50 -13.96
C PRO A 90 -11.79 12.95 -14.57
N THR A 91 -10.63 13.27 -13.98
CA THR A 91 -9.31 12.80 -14.43
C THR A 91 -9.06 11.35 -14.00
N ILE A 92 -8.12 10.64 -14.65
CA ILE A 92 -7.79 9.25 -14.30
C ILE A 92 -7.28 9.14 -12.86
N ASN A 93 -6.34 10.01 -12.48
CA ASN A 93 -5.90 10.17 -11.10
C ASN A 93 -6.52 11.43 -10.50
N ALA A 94 -6.92 11.36 -9.23
CA ALA A 94 -7.26 12.55 -8.45
C ALA A 94 -6.02 13.42 -8.26
N ASP A 95 -6.23 14.69 -7.91
CA ASP A 95 -5.18 15.52 -7.33
C ASP A 95 -4.92 15.16 -5.85
N LEU A 96 -4.25 16.06 -5.10
CA LEU A 96 -3.97 15.87 -3.66
C LEU A 96 -4.87 16.74 -2.77
N THR A 97 -5.91 17.36 -3.32
CA THR A 97 -6.87 18.16 -2.57
C THR A 97 -7.73 17.25 -1.71
N VAL A 98 -7.97 17.65 -0.46
CA VAL A 98 -8.85 16.90 0.45
C VAL A 98 -10.29 17.30 0.17
N ASP A 99 -11.01 16.48 -0.58
CA ASP A 99 -12.43 16.68 -0.87
C ASP A 99 -13.31 16.02 0.22
N PRO A 100 -14.63 16.32 0.27
CA PRO A 100 -15.55 15.73 1.25
C PRO A 100 -15.57 14.19 1.22
N GLU A 101 -15.38 13.58 0.05
CA GLU A 101 -15.41 12.13 -0.15
C GLU A 101 -14.26 11.43 0.58
N GLN A 102 -13.03 11.97 0.52
CA GLN A 102 -11.88 11.42 1.25
C GLN A 102 -12.04 11.62 2.76
N SER A 103 -12.57 12.78 3.17
CA SER A 103 -12.88 13.03 4.58
C SER A 103 -13.93 12.06 5.12
N ALA A 104 -15.02 11.85 4.36
CA ALA A 104 -16.10 10.94 4.73
C ALA A 104 -15.62 9.49 4.81
N ILE A 105 -14.85 9.00 3.84
CA ILE A 105 -14.38 7.61 3.87
C ILE A 105 -13.40 7.35 5.01
N ALA A 106 -12.54 8.32 5.34
CA ALA A 106 -11.66 8.22 6.51
C ALA A 106 -12.45 8.17 7.82
N ARG A 107 -13.52 8.96 7.94
CA ARG A 107 -14.44 8.86 9.09
C ARG A 107 -15.06 7.47 9.17
N TYR A 108 -15.55 6.91 8.06
CA TYR A 108 -16.23 5.63 8.06
C TYR A 108 -15.31 4.43 8.30
N GLN A 109 -14.12 4.41 7.69
CA GLN A 109 -13.26 3.23 7.70
C GLN A 109 -12.13 3.29 8.74
N ALA A 110 -11.67 4.48 9.13
CA ALA A 110 -10.45 4.63 9.92
C ALA A 110 -10.66 5.25 11.30
N SER A 111 -11.65 6.13 11.48
CA SER A 111 -11.82 6.90 12.75
C SER A 111 -11.91 6.02 14.00
N ARG A 112 -12.59 4.85 13.90
CA ARG A 112 -12.75 3.92 15.03
C ARG A 112 -11.42 3.37 15.54
N PHE A 113 -10.41 3.29 14.69
CA PHE A 113 -9.08 2.85 15.10
C PHE A 113 -8.38 3.88 16.01
N SER A 114 -8.79 5.15 16.00
CA SER A 114 -8.27 6.17 16.91
C SER A 114 -8.59 5.92 18.39
N GLN A 115 -9.43 4.93 18.70
CA GLN A 115 -9.61 4.41 20.06
C GLN A 115 -8.38 3.60 20.55
N ARG A 116 -7.48 3.18 19.66
CA ARG A 116 -6.36 2.27 19.97
C ARG A 116 -5.04 2.65 19.33
N CYS A 117 -5.05 3.39 18.22
CA CYS A 117 -3.84 3.78 17.50
C CYS A 117 -3.83 5.27 17.14
N ARG A 118 -2.65 5.81 16.86
CA ARG A 118 -2.51 7.08 16.16
C ARG A 118 -2.72 6.83 14.67
N VAL A 119 -3.74 7.43 14.06
CA VAL A 119 -4.05 7.19 12.64
C VAL A 119 -3.31 8.17 11.74
N PHE A 120 -2.53 7.63 10.81
CA PHE A 120 -1.87 8.33 9.71
C PHE A 120 -2.50 7.87 8.40
N ALA A 121 -3.00 8.79 7.60
CA ALA A 121 -3.57 8.51 6.29
C ALA A 121 -3.06 9.55 5.30
N PRO A 122 -2.28 9.18 4.28
CA PRO A 122 -1.83 10.12 3.28
C PRO A 122 -2.91 10.37 2.24
N MET A 123 -3.00 11.61 1.77
CA MET A 123 -3.54 11.85 0.44
C MET A 123 -2.59 11.26 -0.58
N TYR A 124 -3.16 10.58 -1.56
CA TYR A 124 -2.45 10.05 -2.70
C TYR A 124 -3.32 10.25 -3.94
N ARG A 125 -2.69 10.40 -5.10
CA ARG A 125 -3.36 10.58 -6.39
C ARG A 125 -4.00 9.26 -6.83
N GLN A 126 -5.04 8.85 -6.10
CA GLN A 126 -5.84 7.64 -6.31
C GLN A 126 -6.36 7.59 -7.74
N LEU A 127 -6.58 6.39 -8.29
CA LEU A 127 -7.44 6.30 -9.47
C LEU A 127 -8.86 6.67 -9.05
N THR A 128 -9.47 7.60 -9.77
CA THR A 128 -10.83 8.10 -9.53
C THR A 128 -11.88 7.09 -9.98
N LEU A 129 -13.15 7.35 -9.67
CA LEU A 129 -14.26 6.56 -10.21
C LEU A 129 -14.31 6.60 -11.74
N ALA A 130 -14.04 7.77 -12.35
CA ALA A 130 -13.88 7.89 -13.80
C ALA A 130 -12.69 7.07 -14.34
N GLY A 131 -11.56 7.11 -13.64
CA GLY A 131 -10.34 6.40 -14.04
C GLY A 131 -10.47 4.89 -14.02
N ILE A 132 -11.17 4.32 -13.02
CA ILE A 132 -11.41 2.87 -12.95
C ILE A 132 -12.56 2.40 -13.85
N GLY A 133 -13.44 3.31 -14.27
CA GLY A 133 -14.54 3.02 -15.21
C GLY A 133 -14.11 3.02 -16.67
N GLY A 134 -12.87 3.40 -16.98
CA GLY A 134 -12.32 3.39 -18.33
C GLY A 134 -12.06 1.98 -18.89
N ALA A 135 -11.77 1.89 -20.19
CA ALA A 135 -11.50 0.63 -20.87
C ALA A 135 -10.24 -0.09 -20.35
N SER A 136 -9.25 0.67 -19.89
CA SER A 136 -8.04 0.15 -19.25
C SER A 136 -7.53 1.14 -18.21
N ILE A 137 -6.83 0.62 -17.21
CA ILE A 137 -6.15 1.42 -16.19
C ILE A 137 -4.68 1.57 -16.62
N PRO A 138 -4.20 2.79 -16.92
CA PRO A 138 -2.82 2.97 -17.33
C PRO A 138 -1.84 2.64 -16.20
N GLU A 139 -0.77 1.91 -16.50
CA GLU A 139 0.22 1.53 -15.48
C GLU A 139 0.85 2.76 -14.82
N GLN A 140 1.16 3.82 -15.59
CA GLN A 140 1.70 5.06 -15.02
C GLN A 140 0.78 5.69 -13.97
N ALA A 141 -0.54 5.53 -14.10
CA ALA A 141 -1.52 6.07 -13.16
C ALA A 141 -1.48 5.30 -11.83
N VAL A 142 -1.30 3.97 -11.89
CA VAL A 142 -1.10 3.12 -10.71
C VAL A 142 0.23 3.45 -10.02
N GLN A 143 1.31 3.59 -10.80
CA GLN A 143 2.64 3.90 -10.25
C GLN A 143 2.68 5.30 -9.62
N LEU A 144 1.93 6.26 -10.16
CA LEU A 144 1.77 7.59 -9.57
C LEU A 144 1.13 7.51 -8.18
N ALA A 145 0.00 6.81 -8.09
CA ALA A 145 -0.73 6.58 -6.84
C ALA A 145 0.16 5.88 -5.80
N TYR A 146 0.79 4.76 -6.18
CA TYR A 146 1.69 4.02 -5.30
C TYR A 146 2.92 4.84 -4.89
N GLY A 147 3.46 5.66 -5.80
CA GLY A 147 4.58 6.56 -5.53
C GLY A 147 4.30 7.53 -4.38
N ASP A 148 3.07 8.04 -4.30
CA ASP A 148 2.60 8.91 -3.21
C ASP A 148 2.46 8.14 -1.89
N VAL A 149 1.81 6.97 -1.89
CA VAL A 149 1.68 6.11 -0.70
C VAL A 149 3.05 5.72 -0.16
N ARG A 150 3.97 5.31 -1.04
CA ARG A 150 5.36 4.95 -0.67
C ARG A 150 6.12 6.14 -0.11
N ARG A 151 5.91 7.35 -0.64
CA ARG A 151 6.52 8.58 -0.11
C ARG A 151 6.01 8.87 1.30
N ALA A 152 4.70 8.81 1.51
CA ALA A 152 4.08 8.99 2.81
C ALA A 152 4.55 7.95 3.84
N TRP A 153 4.63 6.67 3.45
CA TRP A 153 5.17 5.62 4.31
C TRP A 153 6.59 5.93 4.79
N ARG A 154 7.47 6.37 3.88
CA ARG A 154 8.84 6.76 4.25
C ARG A 154 8.86 7.93 5.23
N GLU A 155 7.99 8.92 5.03
CA GLU A 155 7.89 10.06 5.92
C GLU A 155 7.36 9.67 7.31
N TYR A 156 6.25 8.93 7.37
CA TYR A 156 5.71 8.31 8.58
C TYR A 156 6.79 7.53 9.33
N TRP A 157 7.47 6.63 8.63
CA TRP A 157 8.47 5.75 9.23
C TRP A 157 9.64 6.53 9.83
N ARG A 158 10.14 7.54 9.13
CA ARG A 158 11.30 8.33 9.56
C ARG A 158 10.98 9.34 10.65
N LYS A 159 9.82 10.01 10.57
CA LYS A 159 9.51 11.17 11.41
C LYS A 159 8.53 10.87 12.54
N HIS A 160 7.64 9.90 12.35
CA HIS A 160 6.47 9.73 13.20
C HIS A 160 6.42 8.40 13.95
N ASN A 161 6.87 7.29 13.34
CA ASN A 161 6.73 5.96 13.91
C ASN A 161 7.49 5.75 15.22
N GLN A 162 8.71 6.28 15.35
CA GLN A 162 9.51 6.24 16.60
C GLN A 162 9.60 4.83 17.25
N GLY A 163 9.72 3.78 16.44
CA GLY A 163 9.86 2.40 16.95
C GLY A 163 8.55 1.73 17.35
N ARG A 164 7.39 2.34 17.08
CA ARG A 164 6.08 1.81 17.49
C ARG A 164 5.61 0.70 16.57
N GLY A 165 4.79 -0.19 17.11
CA GLY A 165 4.04 -1.15 16.30
C GLY A 165 3.05 -0.43 15.39
N VAL A 166 2.82 -0.96 14.19
CA VAL A 166 1.93 -0.38 13.17
C VAL A 166 0.93 -1.41 12.65
N VAL A 167 -0.33 -1.00 12.58
CA VAL A 167 -1.38 -1.70 11.83
C VAL A 167 -1.50 -1.06 10.45
N LEU A 168 -1.44 -1.86 9.40
CA LEU A 168 -1.67 -1.39 8.03
C LEU A 168 -3.13 -1.64 7.68
N ILE A 169 -3.85 -0.63 7.18
CA ILE A 169 -5.29 -0.72 6.90
C ILE A 169 -5.53 -0.28 5.47
N GLY A 170 -6.03 -1.19 4.65
CA GLY A 170 -6.36 -0.94 3.25
C GLY A 170 -7.76 -1.44 2.92
N HIS A 171 -8.42 -0.73 2.01
CA HIS A 171 -9.66 -1.19 1.40
C HIS A 171 -9.61 -0.98 -0.12
N SER A 172 -10.12 -1.93 -0.91
CA SER A 172 -10.19 -1.81 -2.37
C SER A 172 -8.84 -1.42 -2.98
N GLN A 173 -8.73 -0.28 -3.67
CA GLN A 173 -7.47 0.24 -4.18
C GLN A 173 -6.38 0.36 -3.10
N GLY A 174 -6.72 0.81 -1.89
CA GLY A 174 -5.79 0.91 -0.77
C GLY A 174 -5.21 -0.44 -0.34
N THR A 175 -5.95 -1.54 -0.52
CA THR A 175 -5.43 -2.90 -0.34
C THR A 175 -4.37 -3.23 -1.38
N GLY A 176 -4.57 -2.87 -2.65
CA GLY A 176 -3.55 -3.02 -3.69
C GLY A 176 -2.27 -2.23 -3.36
N MET A 177 -2.43 -0.97 -2.99
CA MET A 177 -1.30 -0.09 -2.61
C MET A 177 -0.52 -0.65 -1.42
N LEU A 178 -1.21 -1.12 -0.37
CA LEU A 178 -0.56 -1.70 0.79
C LEU A 178 0.03 -3.08 0.53
N THR A 179 -0.56 -3.88 -0.37
CA THR A 179 0.02 -5.16 -0.77
C THR A 179 1.39 -4.93 -1.42
N GLN A 180 1.49 -3.99 -2.36
CA GLN A 180 2.76 -3.62 -2.96
C GLN A 180 3.74 -3.04 -1.93
N LEU A 181 3.27 -2.15 -1.06
CA LEU A 181 4.09 -1.55 0.00
C LEU A 181 4.66 -2.59 0.96
N ILE A 182 3.83 -3.52 1.42
CA ILE A 182 4.24 -4.60 2.33
C ILE A 182 5.31 -5.43 1.63
N ARG A 183 5.06 -5.91 0.42
CA ARG A 183 6.02 -6.72 -0.35
C ARG A 183 7.37 -6.01 -0.52
N GLU A 184 7.36 -4.71 -0.81
CA GLU A 184 8.57 -3.95 -1.13
C GLU A 184 9.30 -3.34 0.06
N LYS A 185 8.61 -3.09 1.19
CA LYS A 185 9.12 -2.28 2.30
C LYS A 185 8.98 -2.93 3.67
N VAL A 186 8.17 -3.97 3.80
CA VAL A 186 7.94 -4.69 5.06
C VAL A 186 8.44 -6.12 4.94
N ASP A 187 7.85 -6.91 4.04
CA ASP A 187 8.03 -8.35 3.89
C ASP A 187 9.47 -8.78 3.64
N ARG A 188 10.32 -7.94 3.04
CA ARG A 188 11.74 -8.24 2.81
C ARG A 188 12.67 -7.80 3.95
N PHE A 189 12.15 -7.08 4.95
CA PHE A 189 12.95 -6.41 5.96
C PHE A 189 12.58 -6.87 7.38
N PRO A 190 13.32 -7.82 7.97
CA PRO A 190 13.01 -8.36 9.30
C PRO A 190 12.81 -7.30 10.39
N LYS A 191 13.58 -6.20 10.35
CA LYS A 191 13.43 -5.08 11.29
C LYS A 191 12.06 -4.40 11.19
N VAL A 192 11.55 -4.21 9.97
CA VAL A 192 10.24 -3.58 9.72
C VAL A 192 9.12 -4.58 10.04
N ARG A 193 9.26 -5.85 9.64
CA ARG A 193 8.28 -6.92 9.96
C ARG A 193 8.01 -7.02 11.46
N ARG A 194 9.04 -6.89 12.31
CA ARG A 194 8.88 -6.93 13.77
C ARG A 194 7.99 -5.82 14.34
N GLN A 195 7.79 -4.73 13.61
CA GLN A 195 6.89 -3.65 14.01
C GLN A 195 5.51 -3.78 13.37
N LEU A 196 5.30 -4.71 12.44
CA LEU A 196 3.96 -4.98 11.92
C LEU A 196 3.13 -5.67 13.01
N VAL A 197 2.06 -5.00 13.44
CA VAL A 197 1.10 -5.58 14.40
C VAL A 197 0.10 -6.44 13.64
N SER A 198 -0.47 -5.91 12.56
CA SER A 198 -1.38 -6.63 11.66
C SER A 198 -1.52 -5.84 10.35
N ALA A 199 -1.87 -6.51 9.25
CA ALA A 199 -2.33 -5.86 8.02
C ALA A 199 -3.78 -6.25 7.73
N LEU A 200 -4.68 -5.28 7.78
CA LEU A 200 -6.10 -5.42 7.42
C LEU A 200 -6.26 -4.98 5.96
N LEU A 201 -6.27 -5.94 5.05
CA LEU A 201 -6.25 -5.73 3.60
C LEU A 201 -7.60 -6.18 3.00
N LEU A 202 -8.61 -5.34 3.17
CA LEU A 202 -10.01 -5.68 2.91
C LEU A 202 -10.44 -5.31 1.49
N GLY A 203 -11.44 -6.01 0.96
CA GLY A 203 -12.00 -5.69 -0.36
C GLY A 203 -10.96 -5.74 -1.48
N GLY A 204 -9.98 -6.64 -1.37
CA GLY A 204 -8.92 -6.85 -2.36
C GLY A 204 -8.41 -8.29 -2.30
N ASN A 205 -7.65 -8.71 -3.32
CA ASN A 205 -7.24 -10.10 -3.48
C ASN A 205 -5.80 -10.31 -3.03
N VAL A 206 -5.61 -10.49 -1.73
CA VAL A 206 -4.32 -10.95 -1.20
C VAL A 206 -4.19 -12.44 -1.49
N THR A 207 -3.13 -12.85 -2.17
CA THR A 207 -2.89 -14.23 -2.57
C THR A 207 -1.92 -14.95 -1.63
N VAL A 208 -2.10 -16.25 -1.49
CA VAL A 208 -1.17 -17.19 -0.85
C VAL A 208 -0.98 -18.39 -1.76
N GLU A 209 0.09 -19.14 -1.57
CA GLU A 209 0.23 -20.44 -2.23
C GLU A 209 -0.84 -21.39 -1.70
N LYS A 210 -1.43 -22.20 -2.60
CA LYS A 210 -2.50 -23.13 -2.24
C LYS A 210 -2.09 -24.02 -1.07
N GLY A 211 -2.89 -24.02 -0.01
CA GLY A 211 -2.57 -24.82 1.17
C GLY A 211 -1.46 -24.23 2.05
N SER A 212 -1.00 -23.01 1.80
CA SER A 212 -0.03 -22.26 2.63
C SER A 212 -0.61 -20.92 3.13
N ASP A 213 0.00 -20.29 4.13
CA ASP A 213 -0.37 -18.94 4.62
C ASP A 213 0.53 -17.85 4.05
N VAL A 214 1.51 -18.25 3.24
CA VAL A 214 2.48 -17.39 2.55
C VAL A 214 2.63 -17.89 1.11
N GLY A 215 3.47 -17.22 0.31
CA GLY A 215 3.90 -17.69 -1.01
C GLY A 215 3.24 -16.97 -2.19
N GLY A 216 2.14 -16.25 -1.99
CA GLY A 216 1.55 -15.39 -3.01
C GLY A 216 2.06 -13.96 -2.92
N ALA A 217 1.19 -13.07 -2.42
CA ALA A 217 1.48 -11.65 -2.25
C ALA A 217 2.71 -11.40 -1.35
N PHE A 218 2.91 -12.25 -0.33
CA PHE A 218 3.98 -12.12 0.65
C PHE A 218 4.76 -13.43 0.80
N ARG A 219 6.09 -13.31 0.94
CA ARG A 219 6.98 -14.45 1.17
C ARG A 219 7.09 -14.82 2.65
N SER A 220 7.01 -13.83 3.56
CA SER A 220 7.29 -14.04 4.99
C SER A 220 6.20 -13.54 5.93
N VAL A 221 5.36 -12.59 5.52
CA VAL A 221 4.20 -12.16 6.32
C VAL A 221 3.04 -13.14 6.10
N PRO A 222 2.64 -13.95 7.10
CA PRO A 222 1.61 -14.97 6.92
C PRO A 222 0.19 -14.40 7.04
N ALA A 223 -0.79 -15.15 6.56
CA ALA A 223 -2.19 -14.98 6.94
C ALA A 223 -2.40 -15.24 8.45
N CYS A 224 -3.26 -14.45 9.08
CA CYS A 224 -3.65 -14.68 10.48
C CYS A 224 -4.53 -15.93 10.58
N ARG A 225 -4.25 -16.79 11.57
CA ARG A 225 -5.05 -17.99 11.88
C ARG A 225 -5.93 -17.82 13.11
N ARG A 226 -5.59 -16.91 14.02
CA ARG A 226 -6.29 -16.66 15.30
C ARG A 226 -6.58 -15.18 15.55
N ALA A 227 -7.59 -14.91 16.39
CA ALA A 227 -7.98 -13.58 16.89
C ALA A 227 -6.83 -12.70 17.36
N ASP A 228 -5.93 -13.32 18.13
CA ASP A 228 -4.92 -12.70 18.96
C ASP A 228 -3.54 -12.77 18.32
N GLU A 229 -3.45 -13.33 17.12
CA GLU A 229 -2.22 -13.40 16.37
C GLU A 229 -1.81 -12.03 15.85
N THR A 230 -0.50 -11.78 15.87
CA THR A 230 0.09 -10.52 15.40
C THR A 230 1.17 -10.80 14.36
N ALA A 231 1.62 -9.75 13.68
CA ALA A 231 2.57 -9.83 12.56
C ALA A 231 2.05 -10.66 11.37
N CYS A 232 0.74 -10.66 11.18
CA CYS A 232 0.04 -11.41 10.14
C CYS A 232 -0.95 -10.52 9.36
N VAL A 233 -1.53 -11.07 8.29
CA VAL A 233 -2.48 -10.40 7.40
C VAL A 233 -3.88 -10.97 7.58
N VAL A 234 -4.86 -10.08 7.70
CA VAL A 234 -6.28 -10.38 7.52
C VAL A 234 -6.71 -9.78 6.19
N ALA A 235 -7.17 -10.62 5.26
CA ALA A 235 -7.67 -10.16 3.98
C ALA A 235 -8.90 -10.97 3.58
N TYR A 236 -9.95 -10.29 3.13
CA TYR A 236 -11.13 -10.96 2.59
C TYR A 236 -11.92 -10.06 1.66
N SER A 237 -12.67 -10.71 0.77
CA SER A 237 -13.76 -10.11 0.00
C SER A 237 -15.10 -10.71 0.44
N THR A 238 -16.16 -9.90 0.46
CA THR A 238 -17.50 -10.33 0.88
C THR A 238 -18.47 -10.34 -0.30
N PHE A 239 -19.25 -11.40 -0.40
CA PHE A 239 -20.25 -11.62 -1.43
C PHE A 239 -21.50 -12.27 -0.84
N ASN A 240 -22.67 -11.86 -1.31
CA ASN A 240 -23.94 -12.50 -0.94
C ASN A 240 -24.04 -13.94 -1.48
N GLN A 241 -23.33 -14.25 -2.56
CA GLN A 241 -23.28 -15.57 -3.19
C GLN A 241 -21.84 -15.95 -3.50
N THR A 242 -21.61 -17.14 -4.06
CA THR A 242 -20.28 -17.50 -4.56
C THR A 242 -19.91 -16.54 -5.71
N PRO A 243 -18.75 -15.85 -5.67
CA PRO A 243 -18.38 -14.93 -6.75
C PRO A 243 -18.26 -15.70 -8.07
N PRO A 244 -18.70 -15.16 -9.21
CA PRO A 244 -18.50 -15.82 -10.50
C PRO A 244 -17.00 -15.92 -10.87
N PRO A 245 -16.62 -16.70 -11.90
CA PRO A 245 -15.22 -16.88 -12.30
C PRO A 245 -14.51 -15.59 -12.76
N ASP A 246 -15.27 -14.66 -13.34
CA ASP A 246 -14.84 -13.35 -13.84
C ASP A 246 -14.91 -12.24 -12.77
N ALA A 247 -15.26 -12.58 -11.53
CA ALA A 247 -15.32 -11.60 -10.46
C ALA A 247 -13.96 -10.93 -10.23
N VAL A 248 -13.96 -9.59 -10.18
CA VAL A 248 -12.78 -8.78 -9.88
C VAL A 248 -12.21 -9.09 -8.50
N PHE A 249 -13.08 -9.42 -7.53
CA PHE A 249 -12.70 -9.73 -6.15
C PHE A 249 -12.99 -11.20 -5.81
N GLY A 250 -12.29 -11.73 -4.81
CA GLY A 250 -12.45 -13.11 -4.34
C GLY A 250 -11.94 -14.17 -5.31
N ARG A 251 -11.19 -13.78 -6.36
CA ARG A 251 -10.63 -14.65 -7.39
C ARG A 251 -9.19 -14.25 -7.70
N VAL A 252 -8.33 -15.25 -7.97
CA VAL A 252 -6.92 -15.02 -8.37
C VAL A 252 -6.82 -14.40 -9.77
N SER A 253 -7.84 -14.59 -10.61
CA SER A 253 -7.97 -14.00 -11.95
C SER A 253 -8.44 -12.53 -11.95
N GLY A 254 -8.77 -11.97 -10.78
CA GLY A 254 -9.27 -10.60 -10.69
C GLY A 254 -8.25 -9.58 -11.19
N VAL A 255 -8.69 -8.58 -11.95
CA VAL A 255 -7.81 -7.56 -12.56
C VAL A 255 -7.04 -6.69 -11.56
N LEU A 256 -7.37 -6.76 -10.27
CA LEU A 256 -6.70 -6.06 -9.18
C LEU A 256 -5.72 -6.97 -8.40
N VAL A 257 -5.45 -8.18 -8.89
CA VAL A 257 -4.52 -9.14 -8.29
C VAL A 257 -3.11 -8.89 -8.82
N ASP A 258 -2.18 -8.64 -7.92
CA ASP A 258 -0.76 -8.67 -8.22
C ASP A 258 -0.20 -10.07 -7.90
N LEU A 259 0.13 -10.83 -8.95
CA LEU A 259 0.62 -12.20 -8.83
C LEU A 259 2.12 -12.28 -8.47
N ALA A 260 2.82 -11.15 -8.43
CA ALA A 260 4.26 -11.10 -8.13
C ALA A 260 5.12 -12.04 -9.01
N GLY A 261 4.69 -12.31 -10.25
CA GLY A 261 5.35 -13.22 -11.19
C GLY A 261 5.13 -14.72 -10.89
N ARG A 262 4.17 -15.08 -10.04
CA ARG A 262 3.76 -16.47 -9.77
C ARG A 262 2.67 -16.95 -10.73
N ASP A 263 2.61 -18.25 -10.94
CA ASP A 263 1.53 -18.90 -11.69
C ASP A 263 0.20 -18.80 -10.90
N PRO A 264 -0.87 -18.20 -11.48
CA PRO A 264 -2.20 -18.22 -10.89
C PRO A 264 -2.69 -19.60 -10.44
N ALA A 265 -2.30 -20.66 -11.14
CA ALA A 265 -2.71 -22.03 -10.84
C ALA A 265 -2.15 -22.55 -9.51
N GLU A 266 -1.06 -21.96 -9.00
CA GLU A 266 -0.45 -22.30 -7.71
C GLU A 266 -1.05 -21.50 -6.54
N LEU A 267 -1.82 -20.46 -6.84
CA LEU A 267 -2.28 -19.50 -5.85
C LEU A 267 -3.76 -19.67 -5.51
N GLU A 268 -4.12 -19.18 -4.33
CA GLU A 268 -5.49 -18.92 -3.92
C GLU A 268 -5.60 -17.55 -3.26
N VAL A 269 -6.79 -16.94 -3.30
CA VAL A 269 -7.06 -15.74 -2.49
C VAL A 269 -7.24 -16.15 -1.04
N LEU A 270 -6.71 -15.34 -0.11
CA LEU A 270 -6.61 -15.68 1.31
C LEU A 270 -7.98 -16.04 1.92
N CYS A 271 -9.02 -15.24 1.64
CA CYS A 271 -10.37 -15.56 2.07
C CYS A 271 -11.43 -14.86 1.20
N THR A 272 -12.51 -15.59 0.94
CA THR A 272 -13.77 -15.06 0.38
C THR A 272 -14.88 -15.46 1.35
N ASN A 273 -15.64 -14.47 1.85
CA ASN A 273 -16.65 -14.63 2.90
C ASN A 273 -16.10 -15.15 4.24
N PRO A 274 -15.77 -14.26 5.20
CA PRO A 274 -15.21 -14.65 6.50
C PRO A 274 -15.99 -15.73 7.28
N PRO A 275 -17.34 -15.75 7.30
CA PRO A 275 -18.07 -16.82 7.96
C PRO A 275 -17.82 -18.20 7.35
N ARG A 276 -17.58 -18.28 6.03
CA ARG A 276 -17.23 -19.52 5.33
C ARG A 276 -15.77 -19.93 5.54
N CYS A 277 -14.88 -18.97 5.77
CA CYS A 277 -13.48 -19.22 6.14
C CYS A 277 -13.36 -19.88 7.55
N VAL A 278 -14.31 -19.62 8.46
CA VAL A 278 -14.42 -20.33 9.76
C VAL A 278 -14.92 -21.77 9.58
N ALA A 279 -15.91 -21.99 8.71
CA ALA A 279 -16.54 -23.30 8.49
C ALA A 279 -15.62 -24.31 7.77
N ALA A 280 -14.73 -23.85 6.89
CA ALA A 280 -13.81 -24.71 6.15
C ALA A 280 -12.66 -25.30 6.99
N ARG A 281 -12.60 -25.04 8.31
CA ARG A 281 -11.45 -25.35 9.20
C ARG A 281 -10.10 -24.81 8.70
N ARG A 282 -10.09 -23.96 7.68
CA ARG A 282 -8.91 -23.39 7.04
C ARG A 282 -8.92 -21.88 7.26
N ARG A 283 -8.11 -21.44 8.25
CA ARG A 283 -7.42 -20.13 8.27
C ARG A 283 -8.17 -18.86 8.64
N CYS A 284 -9.32 -18.92 9.30
CA CYS A 284 -9.78 -17.77 10.09
C CYS A 284 -10.63 -18.32 11.23
N ARG A 285 -10.06 -18.53 12.42
CA ARG A 285 -10.85 -18.65 13.64
C ARG A 285 -10.75 -17.32 14.38
N ARG A 286 -11.93 -16.75 14.63
CA ARG A 286 -12.17 -15.44 15.22
C ARG A 286 -11.36 -15.17 16.46
#